data_AF-A0A1G3XV41-F1
#
_entry.id   AF-A0A1G3XV41-F1
#
_cell.length_a   1.000
_cell.length_b   1.000
_cell.length_c   1.000
_cell.angle_alpha   90.00
_cell.angle_beta   90.00
_cell.angle_gamma   90.00
#
_symmetry.space_group_name_H-M   'P 1'
#
loop_
_entity.id
_entity.type
_entity.pdbx_description
1 polymer ?
#
loop_
_entity_poly.entity_id
_entity_poly.type
_entity_poly.pdbx_seq_one_letter_code
_entity_poly.pdbx_strand_id
1 'polypeptide(L)'
;MGKAHYRLIQKSEGLFELYEDGKFLVKFTRDTFRSELEKLNRSSNWIGSILRLFHNKYPLPSPVIVRSDLERLVDRLKEEGLADYLRAKGFRVIKPLWVSDRELISFLESKGYAIDGLLDGAYYSTADEALDVKALVEDKAL
;
A
#
# COMPACT_ATOMS: atom_id res chain seq x y z
N MET A 1 0.31 35.36 34.07
CA MET A 1 1.40 34.75 33.27
C MET A 1 1.35 35.37 31.88
N GLY A 2 2.42 36.04 31.45
CA GLY A 2 2.48 36.67 30.12
C GLY A 2 2.42 35.62 29.01
N LYS A 3 1.82 35.97 27.87
CA LYS A 3 1.88 35.11 26.67
C LYS A 3 3.34 35.09 26.20
N ALA A 4 3.96 33.91 26.15
CA ALA A 4 5.30 33.77 25.58
C ALA A 4 5.27 34.19 24.11
N HIS A 5 6.23 35.01 23.70
CA HIS A 5 6.33 35.50 22.33
C HIS A 5 7.25 34.58 21.52
N TYR A 6 6.65 33.76 20.66
CA TYR A 6 7.38 32.88 19.75
C TYR A 6 7.68 33.58 18.43
N ARG A 7 8.94 33.47 17.99
CA ARG A 7 9.39 33.99 16.70
C ARG A 7 10.07 32.89 15.90
N LEU A 8 9.52 32.61 14.72
CA LEU A 8 10.12 31.74 13.71
C LEU A 8 10.82 32.59 12.66
N ILE A 9 12.07 32.27 12.32
CA ILE A 9 12.86 32.97 11.31
C ILE A 9 13.45 31.95 10.35
N GLN A 10 13.36 32.22 9.04
CA GLN A 10 14.08 31.46 8.04
C GLN A 10 15.46 32.12 7.84
N LYS A 11 16.54 31.37 8.05
CA LYS A 11 17.92 31.87 7.90
C LYS A 11 18.46 31.67 6.49
N SER A 12 18.13 30.54 5.88
CA SER A 12 18.49 30.17 4.52
C SER A 12 17.42 29.26 3.93
N GLU A 13 17.55 28.86 2.67
CA GLU A 13 16.62 27.95 2.03
C GLU A 13 16.49 26.64 2.84
N GLY A 14 15.28 26.34 3.30
CA GLY A 14 14.99 25.14 4.10
C GLY A 14 15.45 25.13 5.57
N LEU A 15 16.15 26.17 6.06
CA LEU A 15 16.65 26.24 7.45
C LEU A 15 15.90 27.28 8.28
N PHE A 16 15.39 26.85 9.43
CA PHE A 16 14.55 27.65 10.31
C PHE A 16 15.08 27.65 11.74
N GLU A 17 14.84 28.75 12.43
CA GLU A 17 15.17 28.93 13.84
C GLU A 17 13.92 29.37 14.63
N LEU A 18 13.76 28.78 15.81
CA LEU A 18 12.72 29.13 16.76
C LEU A 18 13.32 29.90 17.94
N TYR A 19 12.67 31.00 18.29
CA TYR A 19 12.98 31.81 19.45
C TYR A 19 11.77 31.92 20.38
N GLU A 20 12.01 31.94 21.68
CA GLU A 20 11.04 32.24 22.74
C GLU A 20 11.54 33.44 23.52
N ASP A 21 10.77 34.53 23.53
CA ASP A 21 11.11 35.78 24.22
C ASP A 21 12.53 36.31 23.87
N GLY A 22 12.90 36.18 22.59
CA GLY A 22 14.19 36.61 22.04
C GLY A 22 15.35 35.63 22.25
N LYS A 23 15.15 34.53 23.00
CA LYS A 23 16.17 33.49 23.19
C LYS A 23 16.03 32.39 22.15
N PHE A 24 17.15 32.01 21.55
CA PHE A 24 17.22 30.89 20.63
C PHE A 24 16.85 29.59 21.36
N LEU A 25 15.93 28.82 20.79
CA LEU A 25 15.55 27.51 21.30
C LEU A 25 16.19 26.40 20.46
N VAL A 26 15.93 26.41 19.16
CA VAL A 26 16.32 25.30 18.29
C VAL A 26 16.38 25.73 16.82
N LYS A 27 17.19 25.02 16.05
CA LYS A 27 17.27 25.09 14.60
C LYS A 27 16.81 23.78 14.00
N PHE A 28 16.07 23.83 12.89
CA PHE A 28 15.55 22.64 12.23
C PHE A 28 15.30 22.89 10.74
N THR A 29 15.15 21.81 9.98
CA THR A 29 14.60 21.82 8.62
C THR A 29 13.12 21.41 8.67
N ARG A 30 12.44 21.40 7.52
CA ARG A 30 11.07 20.85 7.47
C ARG A 30 11.00 19.38 7.89
N ASP A 31 12.03 18.60 7.56
CA ASP A 31 12.06 17.17 7.82
C ASP A 31 12.44 16.85 9.26
N THR A 32 13.29 17.66 9.88
CA THR A 32 13.76 17.44 11.26
C THR A 32 12.94 18.19 12.30
N PHE A 33 11.99 19.04 11.88
CA PHE A 33 11.22 19.93 12.77
C PHE A 33 10.68 19.23 14.02
N ARG A 34 9.98 18.11 13.85
CA ARG A 34 9.31 17.43 14.96
C ARG A 34 10.32 16.83 15.93
N SER A 35 11.31 16.11 15.41
CA SER A 35 12.32 15.47 16.26
C SER A 35 13.17 16.49 17.01
N GLU A 36 13.50 17.63 16.39
CA GLU A 36 14.23 18.71 17.06
C GLU A 36 13.41 19.39 18.18
N LEU A 37 12.08 19.54 18.02
CA LEU A 37 11.23 20.06 19.09
C LEU A 37 11.03 19.06 20.23
N GLU A 38 10.97 17.76 19.93
CA GLU A 38 10.84 16.71 20.94
C GLU A 38 12.07 16.68 21.88
N LYS A 39 13.27 17.01 21.38
CA LYS A 39 14.49 17.16 22.20
C LYS A 39 14.40 18.28 23.24
N LEU A 40 13.48 19.23 23.11
CA LEU A 40 13.29 20.32 24.07
C LEU A 40 12.51 19.88 25.32
N ASN A 41 12.11 18.61 25.43
CA ASN A 41 11.36 18.05 26.56
C ASN A 41 10.10 18.86 26.93
N ARG A 42 9.42 19.41 25.91
CA ARG A 42 8.16 20.17 26.07
C ARG A 42 6.96 19.26 25.83
N SER A 43 5.78 19.71 26.27
CA SER A 43 4.54 18.94 26.09
C SER A 43 4.16 18.82 24.61
N SER A 44 3.46 17.74 24.25
CA SER A 44 2.97 17.54 22.87
C SER A 44 2.04 18.66 22.41
N ASN A 45 1.28 19.28 23.33
CA ASN A 45 0.43 20.43 23.03
C ASN A 45 1.24 21.66 22.64
N TRP A 46 2.37 21.89 23.31
CA TRP A 46 3.29 22.97 22.96
C TRP A 46 3.90 22.72 21.58
N ILE A 47 4.40 21.50 21.32
CA ILE A 47 4.96 21.11 20.02
C ILE A 47 3.91 21.33 18.90
N GLY A 48 2.67 20.90 19.13
CA GLY A 48 1.56 21.10 18.19
C GLY A 48 1.24 22.58 17.91
N SER A 49 1.38 23.45 18.91
CA SER A 49 1.19 24.90 18.74
C SER A 49 2.30 25.52 17.88
N ILE A 50 3.55 25.10 18.09
CA ILE A 50 4.70 25.55 17.30
C ILE A 50 4.63 25.02 15.86
N LEU A 51 4.20 23.77 15.66
CA LEU A 51 3.90 23.20 14.33
C LEU A 51 2.86 24.05 13.58
N ARG A 52 1.77 24.42 14.24
CA ARG A 52 0.72 25.26 13.65
C ARG A 52 1.25 26.64 13.26
N LEU A 53 2.04 27.27 14.14
CA LEU A 53 2.72 28.54 13.85
C LEU A 53 3.62 28.42 12.60
N PHE A 54 4.38 27.32 12.51
CA PHE A 54 5.29 27.06 11.38
C PHE A 54 4.55 26.88 10.07
N HIS A 55 3.53 26.03 10.02
CA HIS A 55 2.73 25.80 8.80
C HIS A 55 1.97 27.04 8.34
N ASN A 56 1.53 27.90 9.27
CA ASN A 56 0.88 29.16 8.93
C ASN A 56 1.85 30.16 8.29
N LYS A 57 3.10 30.23 8.79
CA LYS A 57 4.10 31.19 8.30
C LYS A 57 4.84 30.72 7.06
N TYR A 58 5.04 29.41 6.94
CA TYR A 58 5.74 28.76 5.84
C TYR A 58 4.85 27.62 5.30
N PRO A 59 3.76 27.95 4.59
CA PRO A 59 2.92 26.93 3.95
C PRO A 59 3.76 26.11 2.95
N LEU A 60 3.37 24.85 2.72
CA LEU A 60 3.94 24.08 1.63
C LEU A 60 3.36 24.63 0.31
N PRO A 61 4.15 24.71 -0.78
CA PRO A 61 3.70 25.19 -2.08
C PRO A 61 2.65 24.27 -2.76
N SER A 62 2.23 23.19 -2.09
CA SER A 62 1.09 22.37 -2.51
C SER A 62 0.32 21.89 -1.29
N PRO A 63 -1.01 21.66 -1.43
CA PRO A 63 -1.79 21.04 -0.39
C PRO A 63 -1.12 19.72 -0.01
N VAL A 64 -0.92 19.51 1.28
CA VAL A 64 -0.57 18.18 1.79
C VAL A 64 -1.64 17.25 1.23
N ILE A 65 -1.25 16.33 0.34
CA ILE A 65 -2.15 15.27 -0.10
C ILE A 65 -2.39 14.44 1.15
N VAL A 66 -3.46 14.77 1.87
CA VAL A 66 -3.90 14.01 3.03
C VAL A 66 -4.36 12.69 2.48
N ARG A 67 -3.49 11.68 2.56
CA ARG A 67 -3.87 10.32 2.19
C ARG A 67 -5.13 9.95 2.95
N SER A 68 -6.12 9.43 2.22
CA SER A 68 -7.32 8.88 2.81
C SER A 68 -6.98 7.73 3.76
N ASP A 69 -7.84 7.45 4.73
CA ASP A 69 -7.64 6.31 5.63
C ASP A 69 -7.60 4.98 4.85
N LEU A 70 -8.27 4.91 3.70
CA LEU A 70 -8.18 3.78 2.78
C LEU A 70 -6.77 3.63 2.20
N GLU A 71 -6.17 4.70 1.68
CA GLU A 71 -4.82 4.67 1.12
C GLU A 71 -3.79 4.25 2.17
N ARG A 72 -3.91 4.76 3.41
CA ARG A 72 -3.06 4.35 4.54
C ARG A 72 -3.24 2.88 4.88
N LEU A 73 -4.46 2.37 4.81
CA LEU A 73 -4.79 0.98 5.10
C LEU A 73 -4.24 0.04 4.03
N VAL A 74 -4.37 0.40 2.75
CA VAL A 74 -3.81 -0.33 1.60
C VAL A 74 -2.30 -0.42 1.71
N ASP A 75 -1.62 0.68 2.02
CA ASP A 75 -0.16 0.70 2.16
C ASP A 75 0.34 -0.24 3.27
N ARG A 76 -0.41 -0.30 4.39
CA ARG A 76 -0.06 -1.08 5.57
C ARG A 76 -0.31 -2.57 5.41
N LEU A 77 -1.48 -2.94 4.90
CA LEU A 77 -1.93 -4.34 4.84
C LEU A 77 -1.60 -5.01 3.49
N LYS A 78 -1.29 -4.22 2.46
CA LYS A 78 -1.22 -4.68 1.07
C LYS A 78 -2.54 -5.33 0.62
N GLU A 79 -2.63 -5.71 -0.65
CA GLU A 79 -3.85 -6.28 -1.21
C GLU A 79 -4.25 -7.59 -0.49
N GLU A 80 -3.26 -8.41 -0.16
CA GLU A 80 -3.43 -9.71 0.48
C GLU A 80 -4.04 -9.57 1.87
N GLY A 81 -3.53 -8.64 2.70
CA GLY A 81 -4.05 -8.42 4.04
C GLY A 81 -5.48 -7.85 4.05
N LEU A 82 -5.85 -7.07 3.03
CA LEU A 82 -7.23 -6.61 2.86
C LEU A 82 -8.17 -7.75 2.48
N ALA A 83 -7.72 -8.64 1.58
CA ALA A 83 -8.48 -9.82 1.20
C ALA A 83 -8.72 -10.75 2.41
N ASP A 84 -7.69 -10.98 3.23
CA ASP A 84 -7.79 -11.82 4.43
C ASP A 84 -8.70 -11.20 5.49
N TYR A 85 -8.65 -9.88 5.68
CA TYR A 85 -9.56 -9.18 6.59
C TYR A 85 -11.03 -9.38 6.20
N LEU A 86 -11.35 -9.28 4.92
CA LEU A 86 -12.70 -9.49 4.41
C LEU A 86 -13.13 -10.96 4.52
N ARG A 87 -12.23 -11.93 4.24
CA ARG A 87 -12.49 -13.36 4.45
C ARG A 87 -12.78 -13.70 5.91
N ALA A 88 -12.03 -13.12 6.85
CA ALA A 88 -12.27 -13.29 8.28
C ALA A 88 -13.64 -12.75 8.72
N LYS A 89 -14.23 -11.82 7.97
CA LYS A 89 -15.59 -11.31 8.17
C LYS A 89 -16.67 -12.12 7.44
N GLY A 90 -16.31 -13.21 6.79
CA GLY A 90 -17.24 -14.08 6.06
C GLY A 90 -17.52 -13.65 4.62
N PHE A 91 -16.81 -12.65 4.08
CA PHE A 91 -16.93 -12.29 2.67
C PHE A 91 -16.11 -13.25 1.80
N ARG A 92 -16.68 -13.65 0.65
CA ARG A 92 -15.93 -14.35 -0.39
C ARG A 92 -15.15 -13.33 -1.22
N VAL A 93 -13.82 -13.34 -1.10
CA VAL A 93 -12.93 -12.46 -1.87
C VAL A 93 -12.22 -13.28 -2.95
N ILE A 94 -12.53 -12.99 -4.21
CA ILE A 94 -11.95 -13.64 -5.39
C ILE A 94 -11.23 -12.57 -6.21
N LYS A 95 -9.95 -12.79 -6.51
CA LYS A 95 -9.22 -11.98 -7.50
C LYS A 95 -9.38 -12.70 -8.85
N PRO A 96 -10.19 -12.17 -9.78
CA PRO A 96 -10.35 -12.81 -11.07
C PRO A 96 -9.02 -12.82 -11.80
N LEU A 97 -8.65 -13.96 -12.38
CA LEU A 97 -7.55 -14.04 -13.31
C LEU A 97 -8.03 -13.52 -14.67
N TRP A 98 -7.16 -12.83 -15.40
CA TRP A 98 -7.46 -12.38 -16.77
C TRP A 98 -7.31 -13.50 -17.81
N VAL A 99 -6.82 -14.66 -17.38
CA VAL A 99 -6.61 -15.85 -18.19
C VAL A 99 -7.79 -16.79 -17.97
N SER A 100 -8.29 -17.40 -19.04
CA SER A 100 -9.38 -18.36 -18.94
C SER A 100 -8.93 -19.67 -18.31
N ASP A 101 -9.86 -20.39 -17.68
CA ASP A 101 -9.58 -21.71 -17.10
C ASP A 101 -9.06 -22.68 -18.16
N ARG A 102 -9.56 -22.59 -19.40
CA ARG A 102 -9.07 -23.38 -20.55
C ARG A 102 -7.59 -23.13 -20.86
N GLU A 103 -7.16 -21.87 -20.92
CA GLU A 103 -5.77 -21.54 -21.18
C GLU A 103 -4.84 -22.03 -20.06
N LEU A 104 -5.29 -21.95 -18.80
CA LEU A 104 -4.54 -22.48 -17.66
C LEU A 104 -4.41 -24.00 -17.73
N ILE A 105 -5.50 -24.69 -18.06
CA ILE A 105 -5.52 -26.15 -18.23
C ILE A 105 -4.56 -26.55 -19.34
N SER A 106 -4.69 -25.98 -20.54
CA SER A 106 -3.80 -26.29 -21.67
C SER A 106 -2.33 -26.00 -21.35
N PHE A 107 -2.04 -24.94 -20.60
CA PHE A 107 -0.68 -24.65 -20.14
C PHE A 107 -0.16 -25.74 -19.19
N LEU A 108 -0.94 -26.17 -18.20
CA LEU A 108 -0.52 -27.22 -17.26
C LEU A 108 -0.38 -28.59 -17.94
N GLU A 109 -1.26 -28.93 -18.87
CA GLU A 109 -1.17 -30.16 -19.66
C GLU A 109 0.10 -30.17 -20.52
N SER A 110 0.49 -29.04 -21.12
CA SER A 110 1.76 -28.91 -21.84
C SER A 110 3.00 -29.15 -20.97
N LYS A 111 2.85 -29.08 -19.63
CA LYS A 111 3.89 -29.39 -18.65
C LYS A 111 3.78 -30.82 -18.10
N GLY A 112 2.84 -31.63 -18.60
CA GLY A 112 2.64 -33.03 -18.24
C GLY A 112 1.76 -33.25 -17.00
N TYR A 113 1.02 -32.23 -16.54
CA TYR A 113 0.02 -32.42 -15.49
C TYR A 113 -1.25 -33.02 -16.07
N ALA A 114 -1.83 -34.00 -15.39
CA ALA A 114 -3.18 -34.47 -15.67
C ALA A 114 -4.18 -33.66 -14.85
N ILE A 115 -5.24 -33.18 -15.49
CA ILE A 115 -6.29 -32.37 -14.88
C ILE A 115 -7.59 -33.17 -14.88
N ASP A 116 -8.31 -33.10 -13.76
CA ASP A 116 -9.61 -33.74 -13.60
C ASP A 116 -10.54 -32.84 -12.81
N GLY A 117 -11.74 -32.56 -13.34
CA GLY A 117 -12.68 -31.66 -12.67
C GLY A 117 -13.83 -31.15 -13.53
N LEU A 118 -14.43 -30.03 -13.10
CA LEU A 118 -15.51 -29.36 -13.84
C LEU A 118 -14.95 -28.17 -14.62
N LEU A 119 -15.22 -28.13 -15.92
CA LEU A 119 -14.89 -27.04 -16.82
C LEU A 119 -16.18 -26.63 -17.57
N ASP A 120 -16.54 -25.35 -17.48
CA ASP A 120 -17.76 -24.81 -18.12
C ASP A 120 -19.06 -25.57 -17.79
N GLY A 121 -19.12 -26.21 -16.62
CA GLY A 121 -20.29 -26.98 -16.17
C GLY A 121 -20.35 -28.43 -16.66
N ALA A 122 -19.35 -28.89 -17.41
CA ALA A 122 -19.17 -30.29 -17.80
C ALA A 122 -17.96 -30.89 -17.08
N TYR A 123 -17.98 -32.21 -16.86
CA TYR A 123 -16.80 -32.92 -16.38
C TYR A 123 -15.74 -32.96 -17.49
N TYR A 124 -14.50 -32.69 -17.12
CA TYR A 124 -13.33 -32.62 -17.98
C TYR A 124 -12.22 -33.47 -17.35
N SER A 125 -11.59 -34.31 -18.17
CA SER A 125 -10.47 -35.15 -17.75
C SER A 125 -9.44 -35.27 -18.87
N THR A 126 -8.16 -35.04 -18.57
CA THR A 126 -7.05 -35.21 -19.53
C THR A 126 -6.95 -36.66 -20.05
N ALA A 127 -7.50 -37.64 -19.33
CA ALA A 127 -7.41 -39.06 -19.69
C ALA A 127 -8.21 -39.42 -20.96
N ASP A 128 -9.27 -38.69 -21.29
CA ASP A 128 -10.18 -39.05 -22.39
C ASP A 128 -9.59 -38.71 -23.78
N GLU A 129 -8.70 -37.72 -23.90
CA GLU A 129 -8.08 -37.36 -25.20
C GLU A 129 -6.95 -38.32 -25.63
N ALA A 130 -6.31 -39.02 -24.68
CA ALA A 130 -5.24 -39.98 -24.99
C ALA A 130 -5.77 -41.28 -25.64
N LEU A 131 -7.05 -41.60 -25.45
CA LEU A 131 -7.70 -42.77 -26.04
C LEU A 131 -8.06 -42.56 -27.53
N ASP A 132 -8.41 -41.34 -27.93
CA ASP A 132 -8.79 -41.04 -29.31
C ASP A 132 -7.58 -41.05 -30.28
N VAL A 133 -6.38 -40.67 -29.81
CA VAL A 133 -5.17 -40.72 -30.65
C VAL A 133 -4.72 -42.16 -30.90
N LYS A 134 -4.91 -43.08 -29.94
CA LYS A 134 -4.56 -44.50 -30.14
C LYS A 134 -5.49 -45.20 -31.13
N ALA A 135 -6.79 -44.91 -31.09
CA ALA A 135 -7.76 -45.48 -32.04
C ALA A 135 -7.50 -45.00 -33.50
N LEU A 136 -7.09 -43.74 -33.69
CA LEU A 136 -6.77 -43.18 -35.01
C LEU A 136 -5.44 -43.69 -35.60
N VAL A 137 -4.50 -44.18 -34.78
CA VAL A 137 -3.23 -44.75 -35.25
C VAL A 137 -3.41 -46.21 -35.70
N GLU A 138 -4.32 -46.96 -35.09
CA GLU A 138 -4.58 -48.36 -35.48
C GLU A 138 -5.40 -48.47 -36.78
N ASP A 139 -6.25 -47.49 -37.10
CA ASP A 139 -7.09 -47.51 -38.33
C ASP A 139 -6.33 -47.07 -39.60
N LYS A 140 -5.12 -46.52 -39.47
CA LYS A 140 -4.22 -46.18 -40.60
C LYS A 140 -3.17 -47.25 -40.90
N ALA A 141 -3.14 -48.34 -40.13
CA ALA A 141 -2.13 -49.40 -40.24
C ALA A 141 -2.67 -50.73 -40.80
N LEU A 142 -3.89 -50.74 -41.37
CA LEU A 142 -4.53 -51.89 -42.01
C LEU A 142 -4.74 -51.70 -43.52
#